data_AF-A0A415GPR0-F1
#
_entry.id   AF-A0A415GPR0-F1
#
_cell.length_a   1.000
_cell.length_b   1.000
_cell.length_c   1.000
_cell.angle_alpha   90.00
_cell.angle_beta   90.00
_cell.angle_gamma   90.00
#
_symmetry.space_group_name_H-M   'P 1'
#
loop_
_entity.id
_entity.type
_entity.pdbx_description
1 polymer ?
#
loop_
_entity_poly.entity_id
_entity_poly.type
_entity_poly.pdbx_seq_one_letter_code
_entity_poly.pdbx_strand_id
1 'polypeptide(L)'
;MTKFFNNYLFLLCVAFGALFFSSCSKDDDAEKDNGGVVINPDKNIPDPKGTITMNMMVGDDEGKRVSIKDFGTIQISSAYNFKGYEYNCSFVSLGKMKGLGNVTAIPQDGWNSSVAVNPGDGYVVRCKEYYGAAQYIYARLYVVSEIAGTSGGVIGYTIKCQAPFVFAPKFTESSLEFDADENLEKELTFVNPTNVTVKSKPDWCEVKAADKGFKVTATPNYINAERSGIIEFENTEGSTSVSVKQKKSDNPKFEAGNGTETDPYIIATAAQLDEVRNFPSACFELSKDIDLSSYLNSNSSGWTPIKDFTGKFDGKKHTIKGLWISLSSIDNVGLFANIQGSSDNKSASVSNLFVNISKKGITGGSSVGGICGSLSYGNIENCMVTGDISGGSYVGGIVGRNSDNYYNSSIISQCASSGNIIANSGSVGGILAYQNGACSIENCYSIANVKTEVRIIQRLMALEVLLKIVISQVRYLVQI
;
A
#
# COMPACT_ATOMS: atom_id res chain seq x y z
N MET A 1 -30.78 26.53 36.79
CA MET A 1 -31.31 25.16 37.03
C MET A 1 -31.47 24.50 35.67
N THR A 2 -30.95 23.30 35.36
CA THR A 2 -30.07 22.38 36.13
C THR A 2 -29.51 21.30 35.18
N LYS A 3 -28.23 20.91 35.38
CA LYS A 3 -27.49 19.62 35.10
C LYS A 3 -28.14 18.53 34.21
N PHE A 4 -27.43 17.69 33.42
CA PHE A 4 -26.06 17.14 33.46
C PHE A 4 -25.52 16.96 32.00
N PHE A 5 -24.23 17.04 31.59
CA PHE A 5 -22.90 16.57 32.05
C PHE A 5 -22.42 15.21 31.49
N ASN A 6 -21.17 15.17 30.97
CA ASN A 6 -20.33 14.02 30.54
C ASN A 6 -20.81 13.19 29.32
N ASN A 7 -19.98 12.70 28.38
CA ASN A 7 -18.55 12.86 28.03
C ASN A 7 -18.45 12.91 26.47
N TYR A 8 -17.34 13.18 25.77
CA TYR A 8 -15.95 13.53 26.12
C TYR A 8 -15.50 14.73 25.26
N LEU A 9 -14.86 15.75 25.86
CA LEU A 9 -14.06 16.76 25.15
C LEU A 9 -13.21 17.49 26.21
N PHE A 10 -11.91 17.17 26.31
CA PHE A 10 -10.79 17.97 26.87
C PHE A 10 -9.64 17.03 27.25
N LEU A 11 -8.56 17.03 26.46
CA LEU A 11 -7.20 16.95 27.00
C LEU A 11 -6.19 17.48 25.95
N LEU A 12 -6.09 18.80 25.86
CA LEU A 12 -4.98 19.47 25.20
C LEU A 12 -4.36 20.48 26.19
N CYS A 13 -3.03 20.58 26.14
CA CYS A 13 -2.18 21.59 26.78
C CYS A 13 -1.72 21.38 28.24
N VAL A 14 -0.41 21.62 28.39
CA VAL A 14 0.39 21.96 29.59
C VAL A 14 0.79 20.83 30.56
N ALA A 15 2.02 20.33 30.36
CA ALA A 15 2.93 19.95 31.44
C ALA A 15 4.40 20.27 31.05
N PHE A 16 4.69 21.55 30.79
CA PHE A 16 6.08 22.04 30.86
C PHE A 16 6.42 22.23 32.34
N GLY A 17 7.25 21.36 32.90
CA GLY A 17 7.67 21.41 34.30
C GLY A 17 9.18 21.19 34.40
N ALA A 18 9.93 22.26 34.67
CA ALA A 18 11.38 22.19 34.81
C ALA A 18 11.79 21.54 36.14
N LEU A 19 12.79 20.65 36.10
CA LEU A 19 13.51 20.16 37.28
C LEU A 19 15.03 20.21 37.05
N PHE A 20 15.59 21.37 37.36
CA PHE A 20 16.95 21.51 37.91
C PHE A 20 16.78 21.66 39.45
N PHE A 21 17.66 21.25 40.37
CA PHE A 21 19.01 20.69 40.32
C PHE A 21 19.18 19.61 41.40
N SER A 22 20.10 18.67 41.18
CA SER A 22 21.03 18.20 42.23
C SER A 22 22.25 17.52 41.59
N SER A 23 23.16 18.33 41.06
CA SER A 23 24.50 17.90 40.69
C SER A 23 25.49 18.76 41.46
N CYS A 24 26.26 18.12 42.35
CA CYS A 24 27.41 18.73 43.00
C CYS A 24 28.68 18.04 42.50
N SER A 25 29.32 18.69 41.53
CA SER A 25 30.78 18.80 41.36
C SER A 25 31.66 17.59 41.72
N LYS A 26 32.27 17.01 40.68
CA LYS A 26 33.74 16.99 40.53
C LYS A 26 34.11 16.72 39.07
N ASP A 27 34.41 17.83 38.39
CA ASP A 27 35.57 18.14 37.55
C ASP A 27 36.26 17.03 36.71
N ASP A 28 36.75 17.47 35.55
CA ASP A 28 37.66 16.81 34.59
C ASP A 28 37.04 15.62 33.81
N ASP A 29 36.94 15.60 32.47
CA ASP A 29 37.43 16.49 31.40
C ASP A 29 36.39 16.65 30.28
N ALA A 30 36.41 17.80 29.60
CA ALA A 30 35.51 18.09 28.48
C ALA A 30 36.07 17.61 27.12
N GLU A 31 35.96 16.31 26.82
CA GLU A 31 36.11 15.84 25.44
C GLU A 31 34.83 16.09 24.63
N LYS A 32 34.99 16.74 23.47
CA LYS A 32 33.91 16.92 22.49
C LYS A 32 33.69 15.60 21.76
N ASP A 33 32.61 14.90 22.09
CA ASP A 33 32.25 13.62 21.47
C ASP A 33 31.78 13.80 20.01
N ASN A 34 32.77 13.99 19.13
CA ASN A 34 32.62 14.03 17.68
C ASN A 34 32.81 12.61 17.12
N GLY A 35 31.71 11.85 17.01
CA GLY A 35 31.53 10.73 16.08
C GLY A 35 32.75 9.83 15.83
N GLY A 36 33.17 9.08 16.85
CA GLY A 36 34.25 8.09 16.75
C GLY A 36 33.81 6.71 17.24
N VAL A 37 34.30 5.64 16.58
CA VAL A 37 34.09 4.25 17.00
C VAL A 37 34.91 3.99 18.26
N VAL A 38 34.30 4.10 19.45
CA VAL A 38 35.00 3.92 20.73
C VAL A 38 35.31 2.44 20.99
N ILE A 39 36.36 1.93 20.36
CA ILE A 39 37.07 0.71 20.79
C ILE A 39 38.02 1.12 21.90
N ASN A 40 38.04 0.38 23.01
CA ASN A 40 38.96 0.66 24.11
C ASN A 40 39.92 -0.52 24.30
N PRO A 41 41.00 -0.64 23.51
CA PRO A 41 41.77 -1.89 23.41
C PRO A 41 42.53 -2.24 24.70
N ASP A 42 42.91 -1.24 25.51
CA ASP A 42 43.83 -1.39 26.64
C ASP A 42 43.16 -1.52 28.03
N LYS A 43 41.90 -1.10 28.20
CA LYS A 43 41.18 -1.29 29.46
C LYS A 43 40.85 -2.77 29.67
N ASN A 44 40.83 -3.23 30.92
CA ASN A 44 40.31 -4.57 31.22
C ASN A 44 38.78 -4.49 31.35
N ILE A 45 38.05 -4.90 30.30
CA ILE A 45 36.57 -4.91 30.30
C ILE A 45 36.09 -6.35 30.45
N PRO A 46 35.22 -6.68 31.44
CA PRO A 46 34.70 -8.03 31.63
C PRO A 46 34.01 -8.60 30.39
N ASP A 47 34.00 -9.93 30.28
CA ASP A 47 33.29 -10.59 29.18
C ASP A 47 31.78 -10.25 29.22
N PRO A 48 31.17 -9.94 28.07
CA PRO A 48 29.74 -9.68 27.95
C PRO A 48 28.85 -10.84 28.41
N LYS A 49 27.64 -10.55 28.87
CA LYS A 49 26.61 -11.57 29.13
C LYS A 49 26.33 -12.37 27.85
N GLY A 50 26.28 -13.69 27.96
CA GLY A 50 26.11 -14.60 26.80
C GLY A 50 27.40 -14.90 26.04
N THR A 51 28.57 -14.50 26.55
CA THR A 51 29.86 -14.94 26.00
C THR A 51 30.03 -16.45 26.21
N ILE A 52 30.36 -17.16 25.13
CA ILE A 52 30.81 -18.55 25.13
C ILE A 52 32.31 -18.62 24.84
N THR A 53 32.97 -19.68 25.32
CA THR A 53 34.34 -20.03 24.90
C THR A 53 34.29 -21.31 24.08
N MET A 54 34.94 -21.33 22.92
CA MET A 54 34.94 -22.44 21.98
C MET A 54 36.34 -22.66 21.40
N ASN A 55 36.67 -23.93 21.12
CA ASN A 55 37.91 -24.29 20.43
C ASN A 55 37.58 -24.52 18.96
N MET A 56 38.20 -23.75 18.06
CA MET A 56 38.04 -23.90 16.61
C MET A 56 39.31 -24.54 16.04
N MET A 57 39.15 -25.66 15.32
CA MET A 57 40.27 -26.38 14.72
C MET A 57 40.59 -25.85 13.32
N VAL A 58 41.87 -25.88 12.93
CA VAL A 58 42.34 -25.38 11.62
C VAL A 58 42.08 -26.41 10.51
N GLY A 59 41.40 -25.98 9.46
CA GLY A 59 41.20 -26.73 8.22
C GLY A 59 39.84 -26.49 7.57
N ASP A 60 39.69 -27.02 6.36
CA ASP A 60 38.52 -26.75 5.50
C ASP A 60 37.48 -27.89 5.48
N ASP A 61 37.72 -28.94 6.28
CA ASP A 61 36.85 -30.11 6.45
C ASP A 61 35.55 -29.76 7.22
N GLU A 62 34.46 -30.45 6.91
CA GLU A 62 33.13 -30.14 7.48
C GLU A 62 33.11 -30.20 9.02
N GLY A 63 33.78 -31.19 9.59
CA GLY A 63 33.89 -31.38 11.04
C GLY A 63 34.74 -30.35 11.78
N LYS A 64 35.31 -29.35 11.09
CA LYS A 64 36.08 -28.24 11.69
C LYS A 64 35.31 -26.92 11.70
N ARG A 65 34.12 -26.91 11.09
CA ARG A 65 33.20 -25.76 11.10
C ARG A 65 32.51 -25.65 12.46
N VAL A 66 32.23 -24.43 12.90
CA VAL A 66 31.50 -24.16 14.14
C VAL A 66 30.27 -23.33 13.84
N SER A 67 29.10 -23.95 14.02
CA SER A 67 27.80 -23.31 13.94
C SER A 67 27.49 -22.61 15.27
N ILE A 68 27.42 -21.29 15.22
CA ILE A 68 27.06 -20.45 16.37
C ILE A 68 25.53 -20.29 16.36
N LYS A 69 24.88 -20.63 17.48
CA LYS A 69 23.42 -20.51 17.64
C LYS A 69 22.96 -19.07 17.37
N ASP A 70 21.83 -18.93 16.68
CA ASP A 70 21.21 -17.65 16.35
C ASP A 70 22.13 -16.69 15.54
N PHE A 71 23.15 -17.25 14.86
CA PHE A 71 24.09 -16.51 14.01
C PHE A 71 24.53 -17.23 12.73
N GLY A 72 25.04 -18.47 12.83
CA GLY A 72 25.48 -19.25 11.66
C GLY A 72 26.90 -19.81 11.76
N THR A 73 27.36 -20.38 10.64
CA THR A 73 28.54 -21.25 10.60
C THR A 73 29.81 -20.55 10.10
N ILE A 74 30.84 -20.53 10.95
CA ILE A 74 32.18 -20.00 10.65
C ILE A 74 33.25 -21.10 10.80
N GLN A 75 34.40 -20.93 10.15
CA GLN A 75 35.55 -21.84 10.24
C GLN A 75 36.88 -21.07 10.29
N ILE A 76 37.95 -21.76 10.68
CA ILE A 76 39.33 -21.30 10.47
C ILE A 76 39.93 -22.18 9.37
N SER A 77 40.13 -21.59 8.20
CA SER A 77 40.65 -22.31 7.02
C SER A 77 42.06 -22.85 7.24
N SER A 78 42.51 -23.77 6.38
CA SER A 78 43.90 -24.27 6.37
C SER A 78 44.95 -23.15 6.21
N ALA A 79 44.56 -21.98 5.71
CA ALA A 79 45.39 -20.77 5.60
C ALA A 79 45.33 -19.86 6.86
N TYR A 80 44.86 -20.37 8.01
CA TYR A 80 44.75 -19.64 9.28
C TYR A 80 43.90 -18.36 9.22
N ASN A 81 42.89 -18.34 8.33
CA ASN A 81 41.94 -17.24 8.23
C ASN A 81 40.55 -17.63 8.72
N PHE A 82 39.88 -16.74 9.47
CA PHE A 82 38.44 -16.81 9.66
C PHE A 82 37.72 -16.72 8.31
N LYS A 83 36.72 -17.57 8.09
CA LYS A 83 35.91 -17.61 6.86
C LYS A 83 34.48 -18.06 7.18
N GLY A 84 33.50 -17.55 6.44
CA GLY A 84 32.13 -18.08 6.44
C GLY A 84 31.98 -19.33 5.56
N TYR A 85 31.00 -20.18 5.86
CA TYR A 85 30.69 -21.36 5.05
C TYR A 85 29.32 -21.28 4.34
N GLU A 86 28.22 -21.19 5.09
CA GLU A 86 26.85 -21.20 4.54
C GLU A 86 26.31 -19.81 4.18
N TYR A 87 26.72 -18.79 4.93
CA TYR A 87 26.26 -17.42 4.76
C TYR A 87 27.35 -16.56 4.15
N ASN A 88 26.95 -15.45 3.52
CA ASN A 88 27.86 -14.38 3.10
C ASN A 88 28.39 -13.63 4.32
N CYS A 89 29.21 -14.32 5.12
CA CYS A 89 29.84 -13.74 6.28
C CYS A 89 31.03 -12.87 5.86
N SER A 90 31.18 -11.73 6.53
CA SER A 90 32.33 -10.85 6.38
C SER A 90 32.88 -10.52 7.76
N PHE A 91 34.18 -10.26 7.83
CA PHE A 91 34.93 -10.07 9.06
C PHE A 91 35.70 -8.76 9.01
N VAL A 92 35.86 -8.12 10.16
CA VAL A 92 36.80 -7.03 10.39
C VAL A 92 37.71 -7.45 11.55
N SER A 93 39.02 -7.44 11.32
CA SER A 93 39.99 -7.50 12.43
C SER A 93 40.11 -6.10 13.03
N LEU A 94 40.00 -6.02 14.35
CA LEU A 94 40.19 -4.80 15.12
C LEU A 94 41.59 -4.72 15.76
N GLY A 95 42.45 -5.71 15.48
CA GLY A 95 43.78 -5.82 16.08
C GLY A 95 43.73 -6.18 17.58
N LYS A 96 44.85 -5.93 18.26
CA LYS A 96 45.11 -6.38 19.64
C LYS A 96 44.14 -5.76 20.66
N MET A 97 43.65 -6.59 21.58
CA MET A 97 42.76 -6.19 22.68
C MET A 97 43.09 -6.94 23.99
N LYS A 98 42.60 -6.44 25.13
CA LYS A 98 42.65 -7.16 26.41
C LYS A 98 41.63 -8.30 26.55
N GLY A 99 40.52 -8.28 25.80
CA GLY A 99 39.47 -9.29 25.89
C GLY A 99 38.24 -8.99 25.02
N LEU A 100 37.22 -9.84 25.09
CA LEU A 100 36.01 -9.70 24.26
C LEU A 100 35.18 -8.47 24.64
N GLY A 101 35.20 -8.07 25.91
CA GLY A 101 34.53 -6.87 26.40
C GLY A 101 34.99 -5.58 25.71
N ASN A 102 36.18 -5.57 25.11
CA ASN A 102 36.77 -4.44 24.40
C ASN A 102 36.27 -4.26 22.97
N VAL A 103 35.58 -5.27 22.41
CA VAL A 103 34.88 -5.15 21.11
C VAL A 103 33.54 -4.45 21.36
N THR A 104 33.57 -3.13 21.43
CA THR A 104 32.46 -2.28 21.91
C THR A 104 31.61 -1.63 20.81
N ALA A 105 31.93 -1.86 19.53
CA ALA A 105 31.23 -1.28 18.39
C ALA A 105 31.28 -2.20 17.15
N ILE A 106 30.40 -1.96 16.19
CA ILE A 106 30.37 -2.64 14.88
C ILE A 106 30.95 -1.69 13.81
N PRO A 107 32.01 -2.08 13.08
CA PRO A 107 32.60 -1.26 12.03
C PRO A 107 31.66 -1.02 10.84
N GLN A 108 31.76 0.17 10.25
CA GLN A 108 31.01 0.54 9.05
C GLN A 108 31.67 0.02 7.75
N ASP A 109 33.00 -0.10 7.76
CA ASP A 109 33.85 -0.48 6.63
C ASP A 109 34.87 -1.56 7.05
N GLY A 110 35.87 -1.84 6.19
CA GLY A 110 36.91 -2.85 6.46
C GLY A 110 36.45 -4.31 6.36
N TRP A 111 35.22 -4.56 5.89
CA TRP A 111 34.62 -5.89 5.78
C TRP A 111 35.27 -6.76 4.70
N ASN A 112 35.94 -7.84 5.11
CA ASN A 112 36.60 -8.80 4.23
C ASN A 112 35.93 -10.18 4.28
N SER A 113 35.98 -10.95 3.19
CA SER A 113 35.43 -12.33 3.14
C SER A 113 36.24 -13.34 3.96
N SER A 114 37.50 -13.04 4.25
CA SER A 114 38.32 -13.75 5.24
C SER A 114 39.39 -12.85 5.84
N VAL A 115 39.77 -13.10 7.10
CA VAL A 115 40.81 -12.35 7.83
C VAL A 115 41.70 -13.28 8.65
N ALA A 116 42.99 -12.95 8.79
CA ALA A 116 43.95 -13.77 9.54
C ALA A 116 43.58 -13.85 11.03
N VAL A 117 43.74 -15.04 11.62
CA VAL A 117 43.48 -15.32 13.04
C VAL A 117 44.77 -15.16 13.85
N ASN A 118 44.85 -14.15 14.72
CA ASN A 118 46.00 -13.92 15.59
C ASN A 118 45.59 -13.95 17.07
N PRO A 119 46.35 -14.59 17.97
CA PRO A 119 46.11 -14.53 19.41
C PRO A 119 46.13 -13.09 19.96
N GLY A 120 45.18 -12.79 20.84
CA GLY A 120 44.98 -11.46 21.41
C GLY A 120 44.26 -10.46 20.50
N ASP A 121 43.88 -10.81 19.27
CA ASP A 121 43.10 -9.92 18.41
C ASP A 121 41.59 -10.04 18.67
N GLY A 122 40.90 -8.90 18.60
CA GLY A 122 39.45 -8.78 18.57
C GLY A 122 38.91 -8.67 17.15
N TYR A 123 37.71 -9.19 16.91
CA TYR A 123 37.07 -9.19 15.59
C TYR A 123 35.57 -8.94 15.70
N VAL A 124 34.99 -8.35 14.66
CA VAL A 124 33.54 -8.39 14.42
C VAL A 124 33.29 -9.19 13.16
N VAL A 125 32.30 -10.07 13.21
CA VAL A 125 31.78 -10.81 12.05
C VAL A 125 30.32 -10.43 11.85
N ARG A 126 29.93 -10.27 10.58
CA ARG A 126 28.53 -10.13 10.16
C ARG A 126 28.18 -11.25 9.20
N CYS A 127 26.95 -11.74 9.22
CA CYS A 127 26.44 -12.69 8.23
C CYS A 127 25.08 -12.22 7.71
N LYS A 128 24.73 -12.63 6.49
CA LYS A 128 23.46 -12.33 5.83
C LYS A 128 22.84 -13.63 5.35
N GLU A 129 21.56 -13.86 5.66
CA GLU A 129 20.86 -15.05 5.18
C GLU A 129 20.74 -15.03 3.66
N TYR A 130 20.90 -16.19 3.03
CA TYR A 130 21.02 -16.29 1.57
C TYR A 130 19.72 -15.93 0.82
N TYR A 131 18.58 -15.92 1.52
CA TYR A 131 17.27 -15.58 0.98
C TYR A 131 16.45 -14.76 2.00
N GLY A 132 16.07 -13.53 1.65
CA GLY A 132 15.07 -12.74 2.38
C GLY A 132 15.58 -11.73 3.41
N ALA A 133 16.68 -12.01 4.13
CA ALA A 133 17.19 -11.06 5.14
C ALA A 133 17.87 -9.84 4.50
N ALA A 134 17.26 -8.67 4.64
CA ALA A 134 17.84 -7.41 4.18
C ALA A 134 18.91 -6.85 5.14
N GLN A 135 18.79 -7.14 6.44
CA GLN A 135 19.75 -6.72 7.48
C GLN A 135 20.81 -7.79 7.77
N TYR A 136 21.93 -7.35 8.34
CA TYR A 136 22.98 -8.22 8.85
C TYR A 136 22.72 -8.59 10.32
N ILE A 137 23.02 -9.84 10.65
CA ILE A 137 23.27 -10.29 12.03
C ILE A 137 24.76 -10.21 12.32
N TYR A 138 25.11 -9.91 13.58
CA TYR A 138 26.49 -9.66 14.01
C TYR A 138 26.90 -10.57 15.18
N ALA A 139 28.19 -10.85 15.28
CA ALA A 139 28.82 -11.43 16.45
C ALA A 139 30.19 -10.79 16.67
N ARG A 140 30.68 -10.79 17.91
CA ARG A 140 32.05 -10.39 18.25
C ARG A 140 32.87 -11.59 18.70
N LEU A 141 34.13 -11.62 18.29
CA LEU A 141 35.10 -12.67 18.60
C LEU A 141 36.35 -12.08 19.25
N TYR A 142 36.99 -12.85 20.12
CA TYR A 142 38.30 -12.56 20.67
C TYR A 142 39.13 -13.85 20.74
N VAL A 143 40.31 -13.84 20.12
CA VAL A 143 41.19 -15.01 20.07
C VAL A 143 42.02 -15.06 21.35
N VAL A 144 41.78 -16.04 22.22
CA VAL A 144 42.45 -16.16 23.52
C VAL A 144 43.86 -16.69 23.37
N SER A 145 44.03 -17.80 22.65
CA SER A 145 45.30 -18.51 22.52
C SER A 145 45.29 -19.48 21.34
N GLU A 146 46.48 -19.82 20.85
CA GLU A 146 46.70 -20.98 19.98
C GLU A 146 46.48 -22.29 20.75
N ILE A 147 46.07 -23.33 20.02
CA ILE A 147 46.03 -24.71 20.48
C ILE A 147 47.18 -25.44 19.79
N ALA A 148 48.20 -25.82 20.56
CA ALA A 148 49.34 -26.57 20.05
C ALA A 148 49.00 -28.05 19.87
N GLY A 149 49.41 -28.63 18.73
CA GLY A 149 49.38 -30.06 18.49
C GLY A 149 50.57 -30.79 19.12
N THR A 150 50.49 -32.12 19.12
CA THR A 150 51.55 -32.99 19.68
C THR A 150 52.91 -32.86 18.98
N SER A 151 52.93 -32.32 17.76
CA SER A 151 54.13 -31.99 16.98
C SER A 151 54.61 -30.53 17.13
N GLY A 152 53.97 -29.73 18.01
CA GLY A 152 54.32 -28.33 18.27
C GLY A 152 53.75 -27.30 17.27
N GLY A 153 53.09 -27.73 16.19
CA GLY A 153 52.37 -26.83 15.27
C GLY A 153 51.01 -26.37 15.82
N VAL A 154 50.52 -25.22 15.36
CA VAL A 154 49.18 -24.73 15.69
C VAL A 154 48.12 -25.58 14.98
N ILE A 155 47.21 -26.19 15.75
CA ILE A 155 46.12 -27.03 15.21
C ILE A 155 44.73 -26.40 15.38
N GLY A 156 44.63 -25.30 16.12
CA GLY A 156 43.37 -24.63 16.45
C GLY A 156 43.59 -23.36 17.26
N TYR A 157 42.50 -22.70 17.63
CA TYR A 157 42.49 -21.53 18.49
C TYR A 157 41.34 -21.62 19.51
N THR A 158 41.61 -21.19 20.74
CA THR A 158 40.59 -20.94 21.76
C THR A 158 40.03 -19.54 21.54
N ILE A 159 38.72 -19.42 21.34
CA ILE A 159 38.04 -18.17 20.98
C ILE A 159 36.89 -17.92 21.95
N LYS A 160 36.78 -16.67 22.41
CA LYS A 160 35.55 -16.17 23.05
C LYS A 160 34.65 -15.56 21.98
N CYS A 161 33.36 -15.85 22.05
CA CYS A 161 32.35 -15.35 21.12
C CYS A 161 31.12 -14.87 21.89
N GLN A 162 30.54 -13.74 21.47
CA GLN A 162 29.17 -13.36 21.83
C GLN A 162 28.36 -13.20 20.55
N ALA A 163 27.26 -13.94 20.46
CA ALA A 163 26.27 -13.84 19.41
C ALA A 163 24.84 -13.96 20.01
N PRO A 164 23.86 -13.19 19.53
CA PRO A 164 24.05 -12.06 18.61
C PRO A 164 24.72 -10.87 19.32
N PHE A 165 25.52 -10.09 18.59
CA PHE A 165 26.11 -8.83 19.06
C PHE A 165 25.19 -7.69 18.63
N VAL A 166 24.34 -7.27 19.56
CA VAL A 166 23.23 -6.33 19.31
C VAL A 166 23.40 -5.10 20.19
N PHE A 167 22.97 -3.95 19.68
CA PHE A 167 22.81 -2.72 20.46
C PHE A 167 21.33 -2.32 20.50
N ALA A 168 20.91 -1.65 21.57
CA ALA A 168 19.62 -0.97 21.60
C ALA A 168 19.53 0.00 20.39
N PRO A 169 18.43 -0.01 19.63
CA PRO A 169 18.35 0.69 18.36
C PRO A 169 18.40 2.21 18.57
N LYS A 170 19.26 2.89 17.80
CA LYS A 170 19.41 4.34 17.86
C LYS A 170 19.68 4.87 16.45
N PHE A 171 18.93 5.89 16.05
CA PHE A 171 19.04 6.53 14.73
C PHE A 171 19.71 7.90 14.83
N THR A 172 20.30 8.35 13.72
CA THR A 172 20.92 9.67 13.58
C THR A 172 19.89 10.79 13.65
N GLU A 173 18.66 10.51 13.21
CA GLU A 173 17.52 11.43 13.24
C GLU A 173 16.41 10.84 14.13
N SER A 174 15.74 11.70 14.91
CA SER A 174 14.56 11.35 15.71
C SER A 174 13.24 11.72 15.02
N SER A 175 13.29 12.41 13.89
CA SER A 175 12.11 12.81 13.12
C SER A 175 12.37 12.94 11.62
N LEU A 176 11.41 12.50 10.80
CA LEU A 176 11.37 12.71 9.35
C LEU A 176 10.19 13.63 8.98
N GLU A 177 10.40 14.53 8.03
CA GLU A 177 9.35 15.38 7.44
C GLU A 177 9.31 15.20 5.92
N PHE A 178 8.14 14.92 5.36
CA PHE A 178 7.90 14.72 3.93
C PHE A 178 7.07 15.88 3.35
N ASP A 179 7.29 16.20 2.08
CA ASP A 179 6.37 17.08 1.35
C ASP A 179 5.06 16.33 1.01
N ALA A 180 4.08 17.03 0.42
CA ALA A 180 2.75 16.46 0.20
C ALA A 180 2.78 15.28 -0.78
N ASP A 181 3.28 15.50 -2.00
CA ASP A 181 3.28 14.53 -3.10
C ASP A 181 4.64 14.41 -3.83
N GLU A 182 5.64 15.20 -3.43
CA GLU A 182 7.04 15.12 -3.87
C GLU A 182 7.98 14.75 -2.70
N ASN A 183 9.26 14.44 -2.99
CA ASN A 183 10.30 14.15 -1.98
C ASN A 183 9.88 13.13 -0.89
N LEU A 184 9.06 12.15 -1.27
CA LEU A 184 8.38 11.22 -0.36
C LEU A 184 9.28 10.12 0.22
N GLU A 185 10.61 10.23 0.10
CA GLU A 185 11.55 9.15 0.35
C GLU A 185 12.76 9.66 1.15
N LYS A 186 13.05 9.02 2.28
CA LYS A 186 14.13 9.41 3.20
C LYS A 186 14.87 8.21 3.78
N GLU A 187 16.19 8.37 3.96
CA GLU A 187 17.06 7.37 4.59
C GLU A 187 17.19 7.65 6.09
N LEU A 188 16.75 6.71 6.91
CA LEU A 188 16.87 6.70 8.36
C LEU A 188 18.07 5.83 8.76
N THR A 189 19.19 6.48 9.06
CA THR A 189 20.48 5.82 9.32
C THR A 189 20.69 5.51 10.81
N PHE A 190 21.25 4.34 11.13
CA PHE A 190 21.64 4.00 12.49
C PHE A 190 22.85 4.83 12.99
N VAL A 191 22.89 5.13 14.29
CA VAL A 191 24.12 5.59 14.97
C VAL A 191 25.12 4.44 15.05
N ASN A 192 24.67 3.26 15.50
CA ASN A 192 25.45 2.03 15.55
C ASN A 192 24.68 0.93 14.79
N PRO A 193 25.30 0.21 13.84
CA PRO A 193 24.61 -0.86 13.11
C PRO A 193 24.07 -1.90 14.10
N THR A 194 22.83 -2.34 13.89
CA THR A 194 22.20 -3.36 14.73
C THR A 194 21.11 -4.07 13.93
N ASN A 195 20.67 -5.24 14.39
CA ASN A 195 19.46 -5.88 13.87
C ASN A 195 18.25 -5.30 14.61
N VAL A 196 17.20 -4.89 13.89
CA VAL A 196 15.98 -4.33 14.49
C VAL A 196 14.75 -4.60 13.62
N THR A 197 13.63 -4.87 14.28
CA THR A 197 12.32 -5.07 13.66
C THR A 197 11.52 -3.77 13.69
N VAL A 198 10.80 -3.47 12.61
CA VAL A 198 9.77 -2.42 12.60
C VAL A 198 8.54 -2.97 13.32
N LYS A 199 8.26 -2.44 14.51
CA LYS A 199 7.14 -2.88 15.36
C LYS A 199 5.80 -2.33 14.87
N SER A 200 5.77 -1.04 14.56
CA SER A 200 4.60 -0.33 14.09
C SER A 200 5.02 0.84 13.20
N LYS A 201 4.12 1.25 12.30
CA LYS A 201 4.29 2.39 11.39
C LYS A 201 2.91 2.92 10.99
N PRO A 202 2.75 4.17 10.55
CA PRO A 202 1.51 4.63 9.95
C PRO A 202 1.20 3.88 8.63
N ASP A 203 -0.08 3.76 8.29
CA ASP A 203 -0.53 3.11 7.03
C ASP A 203 0.01 3.85 5.79
N TRP A 204 0.16 5.17 5.88
CA TRP A 204 0.73 6.03 4.83
C TRP A 204 2.27 6.03 4.77
N CYS A 205 2.95 5.22 5.58
CA CYS A 205 4.41 5.00 5.50
C CYS A 205 4.72 3.57 5.08
N GLU A 206 5.70 3.38 4.22
CA GLU A 206 6.41 2.12 4.00
C GLU A 206 7.82 2.22 4.60
N VAL A 207 8.30 1.14 5.21
CA VAL A 207 9.62 1.08 5.84
C VAL A 207 10.34 -0.16 5.33
N LYS A 208 11.37 0.04 4.51
CA LYS A 208 12.19 -1.01 3.92
C LYS A 208 13.60 -0.94 4.49
N ALA A 209 14.21 -2.09 4.78
CA ALA A 209 15.60 -2.11 5.25
C ALA A 209 16.56 -1.66 4.13
N ALA A 210 17.59 -0.92 4.52
CA ALA A 210 18.65 -0.40 3.66
C ALA A 210 20.01 -0.67 4.31
N ASP A 211 21.11 -0.53 3.55
CA ASP A 211 22.46 -0.98 3.98
C ASP A 211 22.93 -0.38 5.33
N LYS A 212 22.46 0.82 5.70
CA LYS A 212 22.83 1.54 6.92
C LYS A 212 21.66 1.78 7.89
N GLY A 213 20.49 1.19 7.64
CA GLY A 213 19.28 1.48 8.41
C GLY A 213 18.00 1.14 7.66
N PHE A 214 17.15 2.14 7.48
CA PHE A 214 15.88 1.99 6.75
C PHE A 214 15.65 3.11 5.76
N LYS A 215 15.07 2.72 4.63
CA LYS A 215 14.45 3.60 3.68
C LYS A 215 12.97 3.75 4.04
N VAL A 216 12.55 4.96 4.37
CA VAL A 216 11.17 5.31 4.72
C VAL A 216 10.54 6.06 3.54
N THR A 217 9.43 5.55 3.03
CA THR A 217 8.69 6.12 1.90
C THR A 217 7.28 6.47 2.35
N ALA A 218 6.85 7.73 2.19
CA ALA A 218 5.48 8.15 2.44
C ALA A 218 4.60 7.94 1.17
N THR A 219 3.32 7.67 1.35
CA THR A 219 2.34 7.79 0.26
C THR A 219 1.98 9.26 0.04
N PRO A 220 1.63 9.68 -1.19
CA PRO A 220 1.21 11.06 -1.44
C PRO A 220 0.04 11.50 -0.56
N ASN A 221 0.03 12.79 -0.21
CA ASN A 221 -1.02 13.46 0.53
C ASN A 221 -1.79 14.40 -0.39
N TYR A 222 -3.03 14.04 -0.70
CA TYR A 222 -3.93 14.82 -1.57
C TYR A 222 -5.03 15.56 -0.81
N ILE A 223 -4.84 15.82 0.49
CA ILE A 223 -5.83 16.52 1.33
C ILE A 223 -5.21 17.77 1.99
N ASN A 224 -6.06 18.73 2.38
CA ASN A 224 -5.64 19.99 3.01
C ASN A 224 -5.39 19.83 4.53
N ALA A 225 -4.82 18.70 4.95
CA ALA A 225 -4.45 18.41 6.32
C ALA A 225 -3.05 17.78 6.39
N GLU A 226 -2.28 18.16 7.41
CA GLU A 226 -1.00 17.53 7.69
C GLU A 226 -1.22 16.12 8.27
N ARG A 227 -0.32 15.19 7.96
CA ARG A 227 -0.28 13.87 8.59
C ARG A 227 0.86 13.83 9.60
N SER A 228 0.65 13.13 10.70
CA SER A 228 1.66 12.88 11.72
C SER A 228 1.52 11.47 12.25
N GLY A 229 2.64 10.86 12.64
CA GLY A 229 2.67 9.50 13.15
C GLY A 229 4.02 9.17 13.79
N ILE A 230 4.15 7.93 14.23
CA ILE A 230 5.36 7.39 14.86
C ILE A 230 5.66 6.05 14.20
N ILE A 231 6.93 5.83 13.85
CA ILE A 231 7.45 4.51 13.51
C ILE A 231 8.19 3.98 14.72
N GLU A 232 7.80 2.80 15.20
CA GLU A 232 8.42 2.14 16.36
C GLU A 232 9.33 1.01 15.89
N PHE A 233 10.49 0.89 16.53
CA PHE A 233 11.51 -0.12 16.23
C PHE A 233 11.94 -0.82 17.51
N GLU A 234 12.13 -2.14 17.47
CA GLU A 234 12.58 -2.89 18.66
C GLU A 234 13.49 -4.08 18.34
N ASN A 235 14.33 -4.44 19.31
CA ASN A 235 15.11 -5.67 19.36
C ASN A 235 15.26 -6.15 20.82
N THR A 236 16.11 -7.15 21.07
CA THR A 236 16.30 -7.75 22.41
C THR A 236 16.89 -6.79 23.45
N GLU A 237 17.58 -5.73 23.02
CA GLU A 237 18.25 -4.77 23.89
C GLU A 237 17.41 -3.51 24.18
N GLY A 238 16.30 -3.32 23.46
CA GLY A 238 15.36 -2.23 23.72
C GLY A 238 14.55 -1.80 22.49
N SER A 239 13.83 -0.69 22.65
CA SER A 239 13.04 -0.06 21.61
C SER A 239 13.41 1.42 21.42
N THR A 240 13.07 1.95 20.25
CA THR A 240 13.20 3.36 19.90
C THR A 240 12.08 3.76 18.94
N SER A 241 11.90 5.06 18.71
CA SER A 241 10.88 5.56 17.80
C SER A 241 11.35 6.78 17.03
N VAL A 242 10.74 6.98 15.86
CA VAL A 242 10.98 8.13 14.97
C VAL A 242 9.64 8.77 14.65
N SER A 243 9.55 10.07 14.91
CA SER A 243 8.35 10.85 14.56
C SER A 243 8.33 11.11 13.06
N VAL A 244 7.20 10.88 12.39
CA VAL A 244 7.04 11.19 10.96
C VAL A 244 5.96 12.23 10.77
N LYS A 245 6.24 13.22 9.93
CA LYS A 245 5.31 14.27 9.52
C LYS A 245 5.22 14.38 8.01
N GLN A 246 4.05 14.74 7.50
CA GLN A 246 3.85 15.02 6.09
C GLN A 246 3.02 16.29 5.92
N LYS A 247 3.50 17.19 5.06
CA LYS A 247 2.79 18.44 4.74
C LYS A 247 1.45 18.15 4.09
N LYS A 248 0.52 19.08 4.28
CA LYS A 248 -0.77 19.12 3.56
C LYS A 248 -0.56 19.43 2.08
N SER A 249 -1.52 19.04 1.23
CA SER A 249 -1.52 19.40 -0.19
C SER A 249 -1.89 20.87 -0.41
N ASP A 250 -1.18 21.55 -1.30
CA ASP A 250 -1.56 22.87 -1.83
C ASP A 250 -2.69 22.78 -2.88
N ASN A 251 -2.91 21.61 -3.47
CA ASN A 251 -4.00 21.33 -4.41
C ASN A 251 -4.78 20.07 -3.99
N PRO A 252 -5.63 20.16 -2.94
CA PRO A 252 -6.34 19.01 -2.38
C PRO A 252 -7.37 18.43 -3.37
N LYS A 253 -7.25 17.13 -3.62
CA LYS A 253 -8.14 16.36 -4.51
C LYS A 253 -9.32 15.73 -3.78
N PHE A 254 -9.23 15.60 -2.45
CA PHE A 254 -10.26 15.04 -1.56
C PHE A 254 -10.38 15.87 -0.28
N GLU A 255 -11.47 15.69 0.46
CA GLU A 255 -11.75 16.41 1.69
C GLU A 255 -10.86 15.90 2.85
N ALA A 256 -10.77 14.57 2.97
CA ALA A 256 -10.02 13.85 3.98
C ALA A 256 -9.65 12.45 3.47
N GLY A 257 -8.88 11.70 4.27
CA GLY A 257 -8.48 10.33 3.98
C GLY A 257 -7.15 10.15 3.25
N ASN A 258 -6.80 8.89 3.02
CA ASN A 258 -5.63 8.48 2.26
C ASN A 258 -5.93 7.40 1.19
N GLY A 259 -7.17 6.90 1.14
CA GLY A 259 -7.65 5.96 0.13
C GLY A 259 -7.45 4.49 0.47
N THR A 260 -6.97 4.14 1.67
CA THR A 260 -7.02 2.76 2.18
C THR A 260 -8.42 2.36 2.63
N GLU A 261 -8.62 1.07 2.89
CA GLU A 261 -9.88 0.58 3.49
C GLU A 261 -10.12 1.10 4.91
N THR A 262 -9.05 1.48 5.63
CA THR A 262 -9.08 2.01 7.00
C THR A 262 -9.30 3.53 7.06
N ASP A 263 -8.95 4.26 6.00
CA ASP A 263 -9.06 5.72 5.89
C ASP A 263 -9.39 6.15 4.45
N PRO A 264 -10.62 5.86 3.95
CA PRO A 264 -11.03 6.12 2.58
C PRO A 264 -11.00 7.61 2.22
N TYR A 265 -10.82 7.93 0.94
CA TYR A 265 -10.93 9.30 0.46
C TYR A 265 -12.35 9.83 0.58
N ILE A 266 -12.51 10.93 1.29
CA ILE A 266 -13.80 11.57 1.54
C ILE A 266 -14.14 12.54 0.40
N ILE A 267 -15.26 12.30 -0.26
CA ILE A 267 -15.79 13.09 -1.37
C ILE A 267 -16.93 13.98 -0.85
N ALA A 268 -16.84 15.27 -1.15
CA ALA A 268 -17.81 16.29 -0.76
C ALA A 268 -18.27 17.16 -1.95
N THR A 269 -17.67 17.04 -3.13
CA THR A 269 -17.99 17.91 -4.29
C THR A 269 -17.94 17.13 -5.60
N ALA A 270 -18.57 17.69 -6.65
CA ALA A 270 -18.52 17.13 -8.00
C ALA A 270 -17.09 17.05 -8.56
N ALA A 271 -16.21 18.00 -8.20
CA ALA A 271 -14.80 17.97 -8.60
C ALA A 271 -14.04 16.82 -7.92
N GLN A 272 -14.22 16.62 -6.61
CA GLN A 272 -13.63 15.49 -5.88
C GLN A 272 -14.19 14.13 -6.36
N LEU A 273 -15.43 14.09 -6.87
CA LEU A 273 -15.99 12.90 -7.53
C LEU A 273 -15.37 12.66 -8.92
N ASP A 274 -15.02 13.72 -9.65
CA ASP A 274 -14.31 13.61 -10.94
C ASP A 274 -12.91 13.00 -10.76
N GLU A 275 -12.19 13.42 -9.71
CA GLU A 275 -10.85 12.93 -9.32
C GLU A 275 -10.77 11.41 -9.08
N VAL A 276 -11.89 10.73 -8.78
CA VAL A 276 -11.93 9.25 -8.61
C VAL A 276 -11.32 8.51 -9.81
N ARG A 277 -11.43 9.07 -11.03
CA ARG A 277 -10.82 8.47 -12.25
C ARG A 277 -9.29 8.39 -12.21
N ASN A 278 -8.64 9.22 -11.39
CA ASN A 278 -7.19 9.26 -11.23
C ASN A 278 -6.70 8.25 -10.17
N PHE A 279 -7.62 7.61 -9.43
CA PHE A 279 -7.33 6.73 -8.30
C PHE A 279 -8.19 5.44 -8.33
N PRO A 280 -8.19 4.69 -9.44
CA PRO A 280 -9.18 3.64 -9.71
C PRO A 280 -9.23 2.50 -8.68
N SER A 281 -8.12 2.21 -7.99
CA SER A 281 -8.01 1.14 -6.97
C SER A 281 -8.20 1.62 -5.52
N ALA A 282 -8.44 2.90 -5.28
CA ALA A 282 -8.56 3.44 -3.92
C ALA A 282 -9.97 3.21 -3.32
N CYS A 283 -10.09 3.43 -2.01
CA CYS A 283 -11.37 3.43 -1.31
C CYS A 283 -11.91 4.86 -1.18
N PHE A 284 -13.23 5.02 -1.35
CA PHE A 284 -13.92 6.31 -1.35
C PHE A 284 -15.20 6.25 -0.52
N GLU A 285 -15.52 7.36 0.14
CA GLU A 285 -16.80 7.56 0.81
C GLU A 285 -17.41 8.92 0.44
N LEU A 286 -18.71 8.96 0.17
CA LEU A 286 -19.44 10.23 0.10
C LEU A 286 -19.72 10.77 1.51
N SER A 287 -19.51 12.07 1.72
CA SER A 287 -19.84 12.77 2.98
C SER A 287 -21.16 13.54 2.94
N LYS A 288 -21.69 13.76 1.72
CA LYS A 288 -22.96 14.44 1.44
C LYS A 288 -23.40 14.18 0.00
N ASP A 289 -24.63 14.58 -0.32
CA ASP A 289 -25.15 14.53 -1.68
C ASP A 289 -24.31 15.38 -2.65
N ILE A 290 -24.06 14.85 -3.84
CA ILE A 290 -23.25 15.48 -4.88
C ILE A 290 -24.17 15.96 -6.00
N ASP A 291 -24.13 17.26 -6.31
CA ASP A 291 -24.87 17.84 -7.42
C ASP A 291 -23.96 18.05 -8.65
N LEU A 292 -24.24 17.32 -9.72
CA LEU A 292 -23.50 17.42 -10.99
C LEU A 292 -24.06 18.50 -11.92
N SER A 293 -25.20 19.12 -11.61
CA SER A 293 -25.93 19.98 -12.57
C SER A 293 -25.18 21.26 -12.96
N SER A 294 -24.41 21.86 -12.04
CA SER A 294 -23.56 23.03 -12.30
C SER A 294 -22.14 22.65 -12.75
N TYR A 295 -21.71 21.42 -12.47
CA TYR A 295 -20.40 20.89 -12.86
C TYR A 295 -20.37 20.48 -14.34
N LEU A 296 -21.45 19.86 -14.83
CA LEU A 296 -21.55 19.37 -16.20
C LEU A 296 -21.89 20.51 -17.18
N ASN A 297 -20.92 20.87 -18.02
CA ASN A 297 -21.10 21.85 -19.10
C ASN A 297 -22.27 21.44 -20.01
N SER A 298 -23.26 22.32 -20.18
CA SER A 298 -24.46 22.05 -20.98
C SER A 298 -24.18 21.67 -22.44
N ASN A 299 -23.02 22.07 -22.96
CA ASN A 299 -22.60 21.93 -24.36
C ASN A 299 -21.64 20.74 -24.58
N SER A 300 -21.37 19.93 -23.56
CA SER A 300 -20.58 18.68 -23.69
C SER A 300 -21.48 17.46 -23.90
N SER A 301 -20.90 16.27 -23.91
CA SER A 301 -21.62 14.99 -23.80
C SER A 301 -22.03 14.61 -22.37
N GLY A 302 -21.95 15.54 -21.41
CA GLY A 302 -22.30 15.29 -20.00
C GLY A 302 -21.12 14.71 -19.23
N TRP A 303 -21.42 13.78 -18.30
CA TRP A 303 -20.41 13.09 -17.51
C TRP A 303 -19.62 12.11 -18.37
N THR A 304 -18.29 12.12 -18.22
CA THR A 304 -17.42 11.10 -18.80
C THR A 304 -17.35 9.91 -17.83
N PRO A 305 -17.79 8.70 -18.21
CA PRO A 305 -17.76 7.54 -17.33
C PRO A 305 -16.37 7.29 -16.73
N ILE A 306 -16.30 6.98 -15.44
CA ILE A 306 -15.05 6.55 -14.80
C ILE A 306 -14.65 5.20 -15.40
N LYS A 307 -13.52 5.16 -16.14
CA LYS A 307 -13.27 4.11 -17.13
C LYS A 307 -13.15 2.71 -16.53
N ASP A 308 -12.13 2.47 -15.72
CA ASP A 308 -11.77 1.14 -15.20
C ASP A 308 -11.63 1.24 -13.67
N PHE A 309 -12.69 0.95 -12.92
CA PHE A 309 -12.70 1.08 -11.45
C PHE A 309 -12.50 -0.27 -10.77
N THR A 310 -11.49 -0.33 -9.89
CA THR A 310 -10.99 -1.54 -9.21
C THR A 310 -11.05 -1.46 -7.68
N GLY A 311 -11.40 -0.30 -7.13
CA GLY A 311 -11.43 -0.01 -5.69
C GLY A 311 -12.79 -0.22 -5.04
N LYS A 312 -13.04 0.54 -3.96
CA LYS A 312 -14.30 0.51 -3.20
C LYS A 312 -14.92 1.89 -3.16
N PHE A 313 -16.21 2.02 -3.48
CA PHE A 313 -16.94 3.28 -3.43
C PHE A 313 -18.20 3.10 -2.57
N ASP A 314 -18.20 3.61 -1.35
CA ASP A 314 -19.36 3.62 -0.47
C ASP A 314 -20.07 4.97 -0.55
N GLY A 315 -21.26 4.99 -1.15
CA GLY A 315 -22.11 6.16 -1.24
C GLY A 315 -22.62 6.64 0.12
N LYS A 316 -22.44 5.88 1.22
CA LYS A 316 -22.87 6.24 2.58
C LYS A 316 -24.34 6.67 2.70
N LYS A 317 -25.19 6.18 1.77
CA LYS A 317 -26.60 6.52 1.58
C LYS A 317 -26.86 7.95 1.06
N HIS A 318 -25.86 8.58 0.47
CA HIS A 318 -25.97 9.86 -0.24
C HIS A 318 -26.35 9.71 -1.71
N THR A 319 -26.80 10.82 -2.29
CA THR A 319 -27.28 10.91 -3.66
C THR A 319 -26.31 11.66 -4.57
N ILE A 320 -25.92 11.05 -5.69
CA ILE A 320 -25.38 11.76 -6.86
C ILE A 320 -26.56 12.17 -7.74
N LYS A 321 -26.82 13.47 -7.86
CA LYS A 321 -27.96 14.03 -8.61
C LYS A 321 -27.53 14.89 -9.79
N GLY A 322 -28.39 14.97 -10.80
CA GLY A 322 -28.13 15.75 -12.00
C GLY A 322 -27.23 15.05 -13.01
N LEU A 323 -26.95 13.74 -12.84
CA LEU A 323 -26.17 12.95 -13.80
C LEU A 323 -26.83 12.98 -15.18
N TRP A 324 -26.05 13.15 -16.25
CA TRP A 324 -26.48 12.88 -17.61
C TRP A 324 -25.28 12.55 -18.48
N ILE A 325 -25.49 11.72 -19.50
CA ILE A 325 -24.46 11.26 -20.42
C ILE A 325 -25.10 11.17 -21.80
N SER A 326 -24.41 11.66 -22.83
CA SER A 326 -24.87 11.63 -24.22
C SER A 326 -23.73 11.13 -25.12
N LEU A 327 -23.56 9.80 -25.14
CA LEU A 327 -22.45 9.08 -25.76
C LEU A 327 -22.98 7.92 -26.63
N SER A 328 -24.00 8.17 -27.46
CA SER A 328 -24.79 7.15 -28.20
C SER A 328 -24.01 6.23 -29.17
N SER A 329 -22.71 6.44 -29.36
CA SER A 329 -21.81 5.60 -30.16
C SER A 329 -20.67 4.97 -29.35
N ILE A 330 -20.68 5.10 -28.02
CA ILE A 330 -19.65 4.60 -27.11
C ILE A 330 -20.24 3.47 -26.28
N ASP A 331 -19.54 2.35 -26.20
CA ASP A 331 -19.92 1.21 -25.39
C ASP A 331 -19.48 1.39 -23.92
N ASN A 332 -20.12 0.67 -23.00
CA ASN A 332 -19.85 0.68 -21.57
C ASN A 332 -20.09 2.07 -20.94
N VAL A 333 -21.37 2.45 -20.82
CA VAL A 333 -21.78 3.78 -20.34
C VAL A 333 -22.53 3.69 -19.01
N GLY A 334 -22.14 4.54 -18.06
CA GLY A 334 -22.75 4.71 -16.74
C GLY A 334 -21.97 5.76 -15.93
N LEU A 335 -22.23 5.86 -14.62
CA LEU A 335 -21.34 6.64 -13.72
C LEU A 335 -19.89 6.12 -13.82
N PHE A 336 -19.75 4.80 -13.84
CA PHE A 336 -18.55 4.06 -14.22
C PHE A 336 -18.77 3.42 -15.60
N ALA A 337 -17.74 3.30 -16.44
CA ALA A 337 -17.82 2.45 -17.64
C ALA A 337 -17.70 0.98 -17.23
N ASN A 338 -16.60 0.64 -16.55
CA ASN A 338 -16.31 -0.68 -16.04
C ASN A 338 -16.10 -0.63 -14.52
N ILE A 339 -16.82 -1.48 -13.78
CA ILE A 339 -16.45 -1.87 -12.42
C ILE A 339 -15.88 -3.28 -12.53
N GLN A 340 -14.61 -3.44 -12.17
CA GLN A 340 -13.92 -4.72 -12.34
C GLN A 340 -13.02 -5.08 -11.17
N GLY A 341 -13.01 -6.36 -10.77
CA GLY A 341 -12.05 -6.83 -9.77
C GLY A 341 -10.60 -6.74 -10.24
N SER A 342 -9.70 -6.60 -9.27
CA SER A 342 -8.26 -6.40 -9.45
C SER A 342 -7.51 -7.72 -9.68
N SER A 343 -6.33 -7.64 -10.29
CA SER A 343 -5.44 -8.79 -10.57
C SER A 343 -4.87 -9.48 -9.33
N ASP A 344 -5.04 -8.89 -8.14
CA ASP A 344 -4.67 -9.47 -6.84
C ASP A 344 -5.84 -10.20 -6.14
N ASN A 345 -6.88 -10.59 -6.90
CA ASN A 345 -8.09 -11.24 -6.43
C ASN A 345 -8.91 -10.42 -5.40
N LYS A 346 -8.90 -9.08 -5.53
CA LYS A 346 -9.83 -8.20 -4.81
C LYS A 346 -11.00 -7.82 -5.71
N SER A 347 -12.21 -8.13 -5.30
CA SER A 347 -13.42 -7.64 -5.98
C SER A 347 -13.59 -6.14 -5.75
N ALA A 348 -13.86 -5.39 -6.82
CA ALA A 348 -14.27 -3.99 -6.71
C ALA A 348 -15.68 -3.89 -6.13
N SER A 349 -16.02 -2.79 -5.46
CA SER A 349 -17.37 -2.60 -4.92
C SER A 349 -17.91 -1.18 -5.09
N VAL A 350 -19.21 -1.08 -5.39
CA VAL A 350 -19.98 0.17 -5.28
C VAL A 350 -21.19 -0.12 -4.40
N SER A 351 -21.32 0.58 -3.27
CA SER A 351 -22.38 0.33 -2.29
C SER A 351 -23.10 1.58 -1.81
N ASN A 352 -24.31 1.41 -1.25
CA ASN A 352 -25.08 2.44 -0.55
C ASN A 352 -25.27 3.75 -1.34
N LEU A 353 -25.43 3.69 -2.66
CA LEU A 353 -25.40 4.86 -3.54
C LEU A 353 -26.74 5.10 -4.23
N PHE A 354 -27.26 6.32 -4.09
CA PHE A 354 -28.42 6.77 -4.87
C PHE A 354 -27.94 7.59 -6.08
N VAL A 355 -28.44 7.28 -7.27
CA VAL A 355 -28.16 8.03 -8.51
C VAL A 355 -29.46 8.57 -9.09
N ASN A 356 -29.53 9.90 -9.21
CA ASN A 356 -30.66 10.63 -9.79
C ASN A 356 -30.23 11.27 -11.10
N ILE A 357 -30.61 10.61 -12.20
CA ILE A 357 -30.33 11.02 -13.57
C ILE A 357 -31.25 12.21 -13.90
N SER A 358 -30.66 13.27 -14.46
CA SER A 358 -31.40 14.45 -14.88
C SER A 358 -32.36 14.14 -16.05
N LYS A 359 -33.26 15.09 -16.36
CA LYS A 359 -34.19 15.01 -17.50
C LYS A 359 -33.52 14.85 -18.88
N LYS A 360 -32.19 15.01 -19.00
CA LYS A 360 -31.43 14.71 -20.22
C LYS A 360 -31.19 13.20 -20.43
N GLY A 361 -31.30 12.40 -19.37
CA GLY A 361 -31.09 10.95 -19.40
C GLY A 361 -29.63 10.52 -19.52
N ILE A 362 -29.44 9.21 -19.63
CA ILE A 362 -28.20 8.56 -20.08
C ILE A 362 -28.46 7.97 -21.47
N THR A 363 -27.60 8.27 -22.45
CA THR A 363 -27.60 7.64 -23.78
C THR A 363 -26.23 7.05 -24.10
N GLY A 364 -26.21 5.81 -24.60
CA GLY A 364 -24.98 5.08 -24.92
C GLY A 364 -25.12 4.15 -26.13
N GLY A 365 -24.01 3.53 -26.52
CA GLY A 365 -23.94 2.44 -27.50
C GLY A 365 -24.37 1.12 -26.87
N SER A 366 -23.50 0.11 -26.87
CA SER A 366 -23.71 -1.14 -26.14
C SER A 366 -23.40 -1.00 -24.65
N SER A 367 -23.93 -1.92 -23.82
CA SER A 367 -23.65 -1.98 -22.38
C SER A 367 -23.87 -0.64 -21.64
N VAL A 368 -25.12 -0.26 -21.43
CA VAL A 368 -25.51 0.98 -20.74
C VAL A 368 -26.20 0.65 -19.42
N GLY A 369 -25.77 1.25 -18.32
CA GLY A 369 -26.39 1.12 -17.00
C GLY A 369 -26.23 2.39 -16.16
N GLY A 370 -27.08 2.57 -15.14
CA GLY A 370 -27.02 3.76 -14.30
C GLY A 370 -25.78 3.83 -13.39
N ILE A 371 -25.37 2.69 -12.84
CA ILE A 371 -24.15 2.57 -12.04
C ILE A 371 -22.96 2.26 -12.96
N CYS A 372 -23.03 1.18 -13.75
CA CYS A 372 -22.00 0.88 -14.73
C CYS A 372 -22.48 0.28 -16.05
N GLY A 373 -21.67 0.46 -17.09
CA GLY A 373 -21.86 -0.22 -18.37
C GLY A 373 -21.55 -1.71 -18.29
N SER A 374 -20.36 -2.06 -17.78
CA SER A 374 -19.89 -3.44 -17.58
C SER A 374 -19.49 -3.71 -16.12
N LEU A 375 -19.86 -4.90 -15.62
CA LEU A 375 -19.46 -5.43 -14.32
C LEU A 375 -18.70 -6.76 -14.51
N SER A 376 -17.54 -6.93 -13.87
CA SER A 376 -16.75 -8.17 -13.94
C SER A 376 -16.01 -8.39 -12.62
N TYR A 377 -16.29 -9.45 -11.88
CA TYR A 377 -15.73 -9.69 -10.55
C TYR A 377 -15.91 -8.52 -9.56
N GLY A 378 -17.11 -7.93 -9.55
CA GLY A 378 -17.44 -6.80 -8.67
C GLY A 378 -18.76 -6.98 -7.92
N ASN A 379 -18.91 -6.28 -6.80
CA ASN A 379 -20.14 -6.22 -6.02
C ASN A 379 -20.84 -4.85 -6.22
N ILE A 380 -22.14 -4.86 -6.50
CA ILE A 380 -22.98 -3.65 -6.44
C ILE A 380 -24.11 -3.90 -5.44
N GLU A 381 -24.11 -3.16 -4.34
CA GLU A 381 -24.97 -3.44 -3.18
C GLU A 381 -25.73 -2.21 -2.67
N ASN A 382 -27.04 -2.37 -2.42
CA ASN A 382 -27.86 -1.29 -1.83
C ASN A 382 -27.78 0.03 -2.64
N CYS A 383 -27.79 -0.09 -3.97
CA CYS A 383 -27.71 1.02 -4.91
C CYS A 383 -29.05 1.23 -5.61
N MET A 384 -29.45 2.49 -5.81
CA MET A 384 -30.71 2.82 -6.50
C MET A 384 -30.50 3.87 -7.59
N VAL A 385 -31.04 3.58 -8.78
CA VAL A 385 -30.98 4.47 -9.95
C VAL A 385 -32.37 4.98 -10.29
N THR A 386 -32.50 6.27 -10.55
CA THR A 386 -33.75 6.90 -10.97
C THR A 386 -33.53 7.79 -12.20
N GLY A 387 -34.43 7.69 -13.18
CA GLY A 387 -34.44 8.50 -14.40
C GLY A 387 -34.23 7.69 -15.68
N ASP A 388 -34.19 8.37 -16.83
CA ASP A 388 -34.27 7.72 -18.13
C ASP A 388 -32.91 7.25 -18.66
N ILE A 389 -32.86 5.99 -19.10
CA ILE A 389 -31.66 5.33 -19.66
C ILE A 389 -32.01 4.75 -21.04
N SER A 390 -31.21 5.06 -22.03
CA SER A 390 -31.37 4.54 -23.39
C SER A 390 -30.06 4.06 -23.99
N GLY A 391 -30.11 3.06 -24.87
CA GLY A 391 -28.91 2.55 -25.52
C GLY A 391 -29.15 1.65 -26.72
N GLY A 392 -28.05 1.18 -27.30
CA GLY A 392 -27.99 0.30 -28.47
C GLY A 392 -28.47 -1.12 -28.18
N SER A 393 -27.68 -1.93 -27.46
CA SER A 393 -27.88 -3.41 -27.39
C SER A 393 -28.08 -4.02 -26.00
N TYR A 394 -27.47 -3.50 -24.94
CA TYR A 394 -27.59 -4.08 -23.60
C TYR A 394 -27.85 -2.94 -22.61
N VAL A 395 -29.11 -2.72 -22.22
CA VAL A 395 -29.50 -1.54 -21.44
C VAL A 395 -30.18 -1.96 -20.14
N GLY A 396 -29.46 -1.80 -19.03
CA GLY A 396 -29.93 -2.17 -17.69
C GLY A 396 -30.19 -0.96 -16.81
N GLY A 397 -31.05 -1.09 -15.80
CA GLY A 397 -31.27 0.01 -14.83
C GLY A 397 -30.05 0.29 -13.95
N ILE A 398 -29.33 -0.76 -13.55
CA ILE A 398 -28.12 -0.68 -12.70
C ILE A 398 -26.87 -0.96 -13.53
N VAL A 399 -26.86 -2.09 -14.24
CA VAL A 399 -25.72 -2.63 -14.99
C VAL A 399 -26.13 -2.96 -16.41
N GLY A 400 -25.39 -2.49 -17.42
CA GLY A 400 -25.63 -2.89 -18.81
C GLY A 400 -25.36 -4.37 -19.04
N ARG A 401 -24.12 -4.80 -18.81
CA ARG A 401 -23.66 -6.19 -19.00
C ARG A 401 -22.81 -6.68 -17.83
N ASN A 402 -22.95 -7.96 -17.49
CA ASN A 402 -21.97 -8.70 -16.70
C ASN A 402 -21.03 -9.48 -17.66
N SER A 403 -19.73 -9.43 -17.38
CA SER A 403 -18.64 -9.92 -18.23
C SER A 403 -17.64 -10.77 -17.43
N ASP A 404 -18.14 -11.75 -16.68
CA ASP A 404 -17.34 -12.62 -15.83
C ASP A 404 -16.71 -13.81 -16.56
N ASN A 405 -15.51 -14.20 -16.10
CA ASN A 405 -14.88 -15.46 -16.45
C ASN A 405 -15.28 -16.56 -15.45
N TYR A 406 -15.13 -17.83 -15.83
CA TYR A 406 -15.60 -19.00 -15.05
C TYR A 406 -15.12 -19.06 -13.58
N TYR A 407 -14.00 -18.42 -13.25
CA TYR A 407 -13.40 -18.45 -11.91
C TYR A 407 -13.86 -17.30 -10.99
N ASN A 408 -14.56 -16.31 -11.54
CA ASN A 408 -14.99 -15.11 -10.84
C ASN A 408 -16.52 -15.01 -10.87
N SER A 409 -17.12 -14.43 -9.83
CA SER A 409 -18.56 -14.11 -9.82
C SER A 409 -18.76 -12.69 -9.34
N SER A 410 -19.57 -11.93 -10.07
CA SER A 410 -20.13 -10.67 -9.59
C SER A 410 -21.36 -10.92 -8.72
N ILE A 411 -21.73 -9.92 -7.92
CA ILE A 411 -22.96 -9.89 -7.12
C ILE A 411 -23.64 -8.54 -7.34
N ILE A 412 -24.95 -8.56 -7.59
CA ILE A 412 -25.81 -7.38 -7.60
C ILE A 412 -26.89 -7.61 -6.54
N SER A 413 -26.81 -6.92 -5.41
CA SER A 413 -27.67 -7.17 -4.25
C SER A 413 -28.40 -5.92 -3.77
N GLN A 414 -29.65 -6.09 -3.29
CA GLN A 414 -30.44 -5.00 -2.67
C GLN A 414 -30.63 -3.75 -3.57
N CYS A 415 -30.52 -3.89 -4.89
CA CYS A 415 -30.54 -2.77 -5.83
C CYS A 415 -31.94 -2.47 -6.41
N ALA A 416 -32.19 -1.20 -6.75
CA ALA A 416 -33.49 -0.75 -7.25
C ALA A 416 -33.41 0.22 -8.45
N SER A 417 -34.35 0.12 -9.39
CA SER A 417 -34.39 1.06 -10.53
C SER A 417 -35.80 1.60 -10.86
N SER A 418 -35.86 2.84 -11.33
CA SER A 418 -37.07 3.49 -11.85
C SER A 418 -36.76 4.50 -12.97
N GLY A 419 -37.76 4.81 -13.79
CA GLY A 419 -37.61 5.60 -15.03
C GLY A 419 -37.95 4.79 -16.27
N ASN A 420 -37.68 5.31 -17.47
CA ASN A 420 -37.77 4.54 -18.71
C ASN A 420 -36.41 3.92 -19.06
N ILE A 421 -36.38 2.62 -19.32
CA ILE A 421 -35.16 1.89 -19.70
C ILE A 421 -35.40 1.32 -21.10
N ILE A 422 -34.67 1.82 -22.10
CA ILE A 422 -34.97 1.61 -23.53
C ILE A 422 -33.74 1.08 -24.29
N ALA A 423 -33.87 -0.09 -24.93
CA ALA A 423 -32.86 -0.60 -25.87
C ALA A 423 -33.37 -0.51 -27.32
N ASN A 424 -32.58 0.09 -28.22
CA ASN A 424 -32.89 0.23 -29.65
C ASN A 424 -32.74 -1.11 -30.43
N SER A 425 -32.05 -2.07 -29.83
CA SER A 425 -31.81 -3.44 -30.29
C SER A 425 -31.40 -4.30 -29.09
N GLY A 426 -31.30 -5.62 -29.26
CA GLY A 426 -30.78 -6.50 -28.20
C GLY A 426 -31.67 -6.59 -26.95
N SER A 427 -31.02 -6.67 -25.78
CA SER A 427 -31.64 -6.95 -24.48
C SER A 427 -31.78 -5.71 -23.62
N VAL A 428 -32.88 -5.65 -22.87
CA VAL A 428 -33.17 -4.61 -21.89
C VAL A 428 -33.53 -5.28 -20.56
N GLY A 429 -33.13 -4.69 -19.43
CA GLY A 429 -33.40 -5.28 -18.12
C GLY A 429 -33.61 -4.24 -17.03
N GLY A 430 -34.50 -4.53 -16.08
CA GLY A 430 -34.73 -3.63 -14.95
C GLY A 430 -33.47 -3.42 -14.09
N ILE A 431 -32.65 -4.46 -13.91
CA ILE A 431 -31.44 -4.41 -13.09
C ILE A 431 -30.19 -4.62 -13.95
N LEU A 432 -30.09 -5.82 -14.56
CA LEU A 432 -29.05 -6.25 -15.48
C LEU A 432 -29.70 -6.63 -16.83
N ALA A 433 -29.11 -6.25 -17.97
CA ALA A 433 -29.66 -6.58 -19.28
C ALA A 433 -29.06 -7.82 -19.96
N TYR A 434 -27.78 -8.11 -19.70
CA TYR A 434 -27.12 -9.31 -20.23
C TYR A 434 -26.09 -9.88 -19.26
N GLN A 435 -26.22 -11.17 -18.94
CA GLN A 435 -25.26 -11.92 -18.14
C GLN A 435 -24.40 -12.80 -19.04
N ASN A 436 -23.08 -12.66 -18.92
CA ASN A 436 -22.11 -13.54 -19.55
C ASN A 436 -21.02 -13.88 -18.53
N GLY A 437 -21.19 -15.02 -17.85
CA GLY A 437 -20.38 -15.44 -16.71
C GLY A 437 -21.25 -15.77 -15.49
N ALA A 438 -20.61 -15.96 -14.34
CA ALA A 438 -21.31 -16.12 -13.07
C ALA A 438 -21.67 -14.74 -12.49
N CYS A 439 -22.95 -14.52 -12.20
CA CYS A 439 -23.43 -13.34 -11.50
C CYS A 439 -24.63 -13.71 -10.64
N SER A 440 -24.62 -13.33 -9.36
CA SER A 440 -25.81 -13.43 -8.50
C SER A 440 -26.62 -12.13 -8.56
N ILE A 441 -27.95 -12.22 -8.56
CA ILE A 441 -28.86 -11.07 -8.44
C ILE A 441 -29.82 -11.34 -7.28
N GLU A 442 -29.69 -10.58 -6.20
CA GLU A 442 -30.30 -10.90 -4.90
C GLU A 442 -31.09 -9.71 -4.36
N ASN A 443 -32.31 -9.92 -3.88
CA ASN A 443 -33.12 -8.88 -3.22
C ASN A 443 -33.29 -7.58 -4.03
N CYS A 444 -33.18 -7.64 -5.36
CA CYS A 444 -33.30 -6.49 -6.26
C CYS A 444 -34.72 -6.37 -6.82
N TYR A 445 -35.18 -5.15 -7.11
CA TYR A 445 -36.48 -4.91 -7.73
C TYR A 445 -36.44 -3.73 -8.72
N SER A 446 -37.32 -3.75 -9.72
CA SER A 446 -37.45 -2.63 -10.66
C SER A 446 -38.90 -2.23 -10.79
N ILE A 447 -39.15 -0.92 -10.76
CA ILE A 447 -40.43 -0.30 -11.11
C ILE A 447 -40.32 0.50 -12.42
N ALA A 448 -39.25 0.26 -13.19
CA ALA A 448 -38.97 0.97 -14.42
C ALA A 448 -39.88 0.51 -15.58
N ASN A 449 -40.12 1.42 -16.52
CA ASN A 449 -40.78 1.16 -17.79
C ASN A 449 -39.76 0.58 -18.77
N VAL A 450 -39.60 -0.75 -18.72
CA VAL A 450 -38.60 -1.50 -19.48
C VAL A 450 -39.11 -1.84 -20.89
N LYS A 451 -38.42 -1.37 -21.94
CA LYS A 451 -38.87 -1.51 -23.34
C LYS A 451 -37.72 -1.77 -24.33
N THR A 452 -38.02 -2.50 -25.40
CA THR A 452 -37.19 -2.52 -26.61
C THR A 452 -37.89 -1.74 -27.72
N GLU A 453 -37.16 -0.83 -28.38
CA GLU A 453 -37.63 -0.10 -29.56
C GLU A 453 -36.98 -0.70 -30.81
N VAL A 454 -37.50 -1.85 -31.25
CA VAL A 454 -37.05 -2.46 -32.51
C VAL A 454 -37.41 -1.50 -33.66
N ARG A 455 -36.38 -0.99 -34.38
CA ARG A 455 -36.53 -0.12 -35.56
C ARG A 455 -37.16 -0.83 -36.77
N ILE A 456 -38.43 -1.22 -36.67
CA ILE A 456 -39.24 -1.76 -37.76
C ILE A 456 -39.72 -0.64 -38.73
N ILE A 457 -39.76 0.61 -38.26
CA ILE A 457 -40.54 1.69 -38.88
C ILE A 457 -39.87 2.34 -40.12
N GLN A 458 -38.54 2.40 -40.21
CA GLN A 458 -37.87 3.05 -41.36
C GLN A 458 -38.04 2.29 -42.69
N ARG A 459 -38.24 0.96 -42.68
CA ARG A 459 -38.58 0.22 -43.91
C ARG A 459 -40.08 0.32 -44.25
N LEU A 460 -40.97 0.35 -43.27
CA LEU A 460 -42.42 0.43 -43.52
C LEU A 460 -42.85 1.79 -44.09
N MET A 461 -42.34 2.91 -43.57
CA MET A 461 -42.62 4.22 -44.18
C MET A 461 -42.04 4.35 -45.60
N ALA A 462 -40.85 3.82 -45.85
CA ALA A 462 -40.29 3.76 -47.20
C ALA A 462 -41.14 2.89 -48.15
N LEU A 463 -41.68 1.77 -47.66
CA LEU A 463 -42.53 0.87 -48.44
C LEU A 463 -43.90 1.48 -48.74
N GLU A 464 -44.53 2.20 -47.80
CA GLU A 464 -45.77 2.93 -48.08
C GLU A 464 -45.57 4.05 -49.12
N VAL A 465 -44.46 4.78 -49.04
CA VAL A 465 -44.14 5.83 -50.01
C VAL A 465 -43.88 5.22 -51.40
N LEU A 466 -43.10 4.12 -51.49
CA LEU A 466 -42.94 3.39 -52.76
C LEU A 466 -44.28 2.87 -53.29
N LEU A 467 -45.14 2.29 -52.45
CA LEU A 467 -46.42 1.74 -52.87
C LEU A 467 -47.35 2.84 -53.43
N LYS A 468 -47.38 4.02 -52.79
CA LYS A 468 -48.10 5.20 -53.29
C LYS A 468 -47.56 5.69 -54.64
N ILE A 469 -46.24 5.70 -54.83
CA ILE A 469 -45.60 6.07 -56.11
C ILE A 469 -45.93 5.07 -57.22
N VAL A 470 -45.83 3.76 -56.94
CA VAL A 470 -46.15 2.69 -57.91
C VAL A 470 -47.62 2.74 -58.32
N ILE A 471 -48.55 2.90 -57.37
CA ILE A 471 -50.00 3.05 -57.65
C ILE A 471 -50.26 4.29 -58.51
N SER A 472 -49.53 5.40 -58.28
CA SER A 472 -49.64 6.61 -59.10
C SER A 472 -49.19 6.39 -60.55
N GLN A 473 -48.09 5.67 -60.79
CA GLN A 473 -47.61 5.41 -62.15
C GLN A 473 -48.48 4.40 -62.90
N VAL A 474 -49.02 3.37 -62.22
CA VAL A 474 -49.97 2.43 -62.83
C VAL A 474 -51.26 3.14 -63.26
N ARG A 475 -51.77 4.10 -62.48
CA ARG A 475 -52.94 4.90 -62.90
C ARG A 475 -52.67 5.75 -64.14
N TYR A 476 -51.46 6.29 -64.29
CA TYR A 476 -51.08 7.09 -65.46
C TYR A 476 -51.00 6.25 -66.74
N LEU A 477 -50.53 5.00 -66.63
CA LEU A 477 -50.42 4.04 -67.75
C LEU A 477 -51.77 3.44 -68.22
N VAL A 478 -52.86 3.63 -67.47
CA VAL A 478 -54.22 3.16 -67.83
C VAL A 478 -55.08 4.30 -68.43
N GLN A 479 -54.54 5.53 -68.53
CA GLN A 479 -55.21 6.70 -69.11
C GLN A 479 -54.60 7.18 -70.43
N ILE A 480 -53.77 6.34 -71.06
CA ILE A 480 -53.16 6.52 -72.40
C ILE A 480 -53.61 5.35 -73.28
#